data_AF-A0A529HU15-F1
#
_entry.id   AF-A0A529HU15-F1
#
_cell.length_a   1.000
_cell.length_b   1.000
_cell.length_c   1.000
_cell.angle_alpha   90.00
_cell.angle_beta   90.00
_cell.angle_gamma   90.00
#
_symmetry.space_group_name_H-M   'P 1'
#
loop_
_entity.id
_entity.type
_entity.pdbx_description
1 polymer ?
#
loop_
_entity_poly.entity_id
_entity_poly.type
_entity_poly.pdbx_seq_one_letter_code
_entity_poly.pdbx_strand_id
1 'polypeptide(L)'
;AVMADGEAVTTGKRAKKSSAGYDLTRLLVGSEGTLGIITALTLRLQGIPQAISGGVCPFPTLEAACNAVIATIQMGIPVARIELVNALQMRAMKNYSKLDYPEGPCLFVEFHGSDAGVAEQAETFGMIAEENGGGPFLWTSVAEERTKLWKARHDAYWSSLTLRPGAKGLSTDVCVPISRLAECVTETEADIAE
;
A
#
# COMPACT_ATOMS: atom_id res chain seq x y z
N ALA A 1 10.35 26.91 6.76
CA ALA A 1 10.25 27.10 5.31
C ALA A 1 10.81 28.47 4.97
N VAL A 2 11.24 28.67 3.73
CA VAL A 2 11.63 29.97 3.19
C VAL A 2 10.56 30.39 2.20
N MET A 3 9.97 31.56 2.40
CA MET A 3 8.89 32.10 1.57
C MET A 3 9.44 32.71 0.28
N ALA A 4 8.57 33.11 -0.65
CA ALA A 4 8.97 33.63 -1.95
C ALA A 4 9.78 34.94 -1.88
N ASP A 5 9.60 35.72 -0.82
CA ASP A 5 10.35 36.95 -0.51
C ASP A 5 11.68 36.68 0.23
N GLY A 6 12.00 35.42 0.50
CA GLY A 6 13.19 35.01 1.25
C GLY A 6 13.00 34.97 2.78
N GLU A 7 11.82 35.32 3.30
CA GLU A 7 11.57 35.26 4.75
C GLU A 7 11.60 33.81 5.25
N ALA A 8 12.32 33.56 6.35
CA ALA A 8 12.35 32.28 7.01
C ALA A 8 11.23 32.17 8.06
N VAL A 9 10.30 31.23 7.87
CA VAL A 9 9.18 30.99 8.78
C VAL A 9 9.25 29.60 9.44
N THR A 10 8.84 29.53 10.70
CA THR A 10 8.66 28.26 11.45
C THR A 10 7.20 28.08 11.82
N THR A 11 6.54 27.13 11.16
CA THR A 11 5.09 26.92 11.27
C THR A 11 4.67 25.84 12.27
N GLY A 12 5.63 25.10 12.84
CA GLY A 12 5.39 23.99 13.75
C GLY A 12 6.37 23.98 14.92
N LYS A 13 5.98 23.34 16.03
CA LYS A 13 6.82 23.16 17.24
C LYS A 13 6.87 21.69 17.63
N ARG A 14 7.80 21.33 18.52
CA ARG A 14 7.95 19.97 19.09
C ARG A 14 6.82 19.56 20.04
N ALA A 15 5.92 20.48 20.39
CA ALA A 15 4.80 20.19 21.28
C ALA A 15 3.87 19.16 20.61
N LYS A 16 3.55 18.07 21.33
CA LYS A 16 2.67 16.99 20.83
C LYS A 16 1.26 17.50 20.46
N LYS A 17 0.81 18.56 21.14
CA LYS A 17 -0.47 19.24 20.90
C LYS A 17 -0.24 20.74 20.97
N SER A 18 -0.84 21.47 20.04
CA SER A 18 -0.95 22.92 20.06
C SER A 18 -2.31 23.30 19.48
N SER A 19 -2.99 24.24 20.12
CA SER A 19 -4.20 24.90 19.63
C SER A 19 -4.05 26.42 19.59
N ALA A 20 -2.79 26.90 19.62
CA ALA A 20 -2.47 28.31 19.60
C ALA A 20 -2.37 28.80 18.16
N GLY A 21 -3.40 29.52 17.70
CA GLY A 21 -3.46 30.10 16.35
C GLY A 21 -3.72 29.07 15.26
N TYR A 22 -3.45 29.46 14.01
CA TYR A 22 -3.68 28.64 12.83
C TYR A 22 -2.60 27.58 12.64
N ASP A 23 -2.99 26.42 12.11
CA ASP A 23 -2.05 25.38 11.67
C ASP A 23 -1.47 25.72 10.29
N LEU A 24 -0.56 26.70 10.25
CA LEU A 24 0.11 27.13 9.02
C LEU A 24 0.97 26.02 8.41
N THR A 25 1.35 24.99 9.19
CA THR A 25 2.08 23.83 8.64
C THR A 25 1.22 23.09 7.62
N ARG A 26 -0.09 23.01 7.83
CA ARG A 26 -1.01 22.35 6.90
C ARG A 26 -1.18 23.08 5.57
N LEU A 27 -0.89 24.38 5.50
CA LEU A 27 -0.86 25.09 4.23
C LEU A 27 0.37 24.71 3.39
N LEU A 28 1.51 24.45 4.03
CA LEU A 28 2.74 24.08 3.34
C LEU A 28 2.77 22.60 2.91
N VAL A 29 2.18 21.70 3.69
CA VAL A 29 2.09 20.27 3.36
C VAL A 29 1.20 20.08 2.14
N GLY A 30 1.75 19.49 1.07
CA GLY A 30 1.03 19.29 -0.20
C GLY A 30 1.04 20.52 -1.12
N SER A 31 1.72 21.61 -0.76
CA SER A 31 1.84 22.79 -1.63
C SER A 31 2.77 22.62 -2.82
N GLU A 32 3.51 21.50 -2.89
CA GLU A 32 4.44 21.18 -3.98
C GLU A 32 5.45 22.30 -4.30
N GLY A 33 5.82 23.09 -3.29
CA GLY A 33 6.79 24.18 -3.40
C GLY A 33 6.21 25.51 -3.90
N THR A 34 4.91 25.57 -4.21
CA THR A 34 4.26 26.79 -4.72
C THR A 34 4.08 27.89 -3.66
N LEU A 35 4.04 27.52 -2.38
CA LEU A 35 3.88 28.45 -1.26
C LEU A 35 5.18 28.76 -0.52
N GLY A 36 6.29 28.10 -0.87
CA GLY A 36 7.59 28.27 -0.23
C GLY A 36 8.42 26.98 -0.23
N ILE A 37 9.69 27.11 0.12
CA ILE A 37 10.65 26.01 0.15
C ILE A 37 10.75 25.46 1.57
N ILE A 38 10.43 24.19 1.77
CA ILE A 38 10.61 23.51 3.05
C ILE A 38 12.10 23.22 3.25
N THR A 39 12.69 23.81 4.28
CA THR A 39 14.13 23.69 4.59
C THR A 39 14.44 22.79 5.79
N ALA A 40 13.45 22.54 6.65
CA ALA A 40 13.57 21.68 7.82
C ALA A 40 12.21 21.09 8.21
N LEU A 41 12.22 19.90 8.80
CA LEU A 41 11.02 19.16 9.20
C LEU A 41 11.17 18.65 10.64
N THR A 42 10.07 18.71 11.40
CA THR A 42 9.94 18.00 12.68
C THR A 42 8.90 16.90 12.50
N LEU A 43 9.32 15.65 12.60
CA LEU A 43 8.45 14.48 12.40
C LEU A 43 8.19 13.78 13.72
N ARG A 44 6.97 13.24 13.87
CA ARG A 44 6.65 12.30 14.94
C ARG A 44 7.10 10.91 14.50
N LEU A 45 8.03 10.31 15.22
CA LEU A 45 8.46 8.93 15.01
C LEU A 45 7.58 7.96 15.79
N GLN A 46 7.48 6.73 15.29
CA GLN A 46 6.89 5.59 16.00
C GLN A 46 8.01 4.63 16.41
N GLY A 47 7.77 3.85 17.47
CA GLY A 47 8.68 2.78 17.85
C GLY A 47 8.76 1.71 16.75
N ILE A 48 9.90 1.05 16.65
CA ILE A 48 10.04 -0.12 15.77
C ILE A 48 9.17 -1.22 16.38
N PRO A 49 8.24 -1.84 15.60
CA PRO A 49 7.40 -2.92 16.11
C PRO A 49 8.26 -4.11 16.51
N GLN A 50 7.81 -4.88 17.51
CA GLN A 50 8.50 -6.09 17.97
C GLN A 50 8.55 -7.13 16.86
N ALA A 51 7.45 -7.30 16.13
CA ALA A 51 7.30 -8.26 15.05
C ALA A 51 6.65 -7.62 13.83
N ILE A 52 7.06 -8.09 12.66
CA ILE A 52 6.47 -7.76 11.37
C ILE A 52 6.25 -9.08 10.63
N SER A 53 5.01 -9.37 10.25
CA SER A 53 4.70 -10.47 9.33
C SER A 53 4.22 -9.91 7.99
N GLY A 54 4.51 -10.62 6.91
CA GLY A 54 4.01 -10.29 5.58
C GLY A 54 3.56 -11.54 4.85
N GLY A 55 2.64 -11.41 3.92
CA GLY A 55 2.11 -12.56 3.20
C GLY A 55 1.46 -12.23 1.87
N VAL A 56 1.16 -13.29 1.13
CA VAL A 56 0.53 -13.27 -0.19
C VAL A 56 -0.66 -14.22 -0.17
N CYS A 57 -1.82 -13.74 -0.61
CA CYS A 57 -2.99 -14.57 -0.82
C CYS A 57 -3.48 -14.41 -2.27
N PRO A 58 -3.50 -15.49 -3.07
CA PRO A 58 -4.11 -15.48 -4.39
C PRO A 58 -5.63 -15.55 -4.32
N PHE A 59 -6.32 -14.95 -5.27
CA PHE A 59 -7.77 -14.93 -5.37
C PHE A 59 -8.24 -15.34 -6.77
N PRO A 60 -9.44 -15.91 -6.90
CA PRO A 60 -9.99 -16.33 -8.20
C PRO A 60 -10.37 -15.13 -9.07
N THR A 61 -10.77 -14.01 -8.47
CA THR A 61 -11.18 -12.78 -9.16
C THR A 61 -10.71 -11.54 -8.41
N LEU A 62 -10.64 -10.40 -9.10
CA LEU A 62 -10.37 -9.10 -8.47
C LEU A 62 -11.47 -8.70 -7.49
N GLU A 63 -12.72 -9.00 -7.82
CA GLU A 63 -13.86 -8.76 -6.93
C GLU A 63 -13.72 -9.52 -5.61
N ALA A 64 -13.35 -10.81 -5.66
CA ALA A 64 -13.10 -11.61 -4.45
C ALA A 64 -11.98 -11.01 -3.58
N ALA A 65 -10.88 -10.57 -4.20
CA ALA A 65 -9.79 -9.90 -3.49
C ALA A 65 -10.27 -8.59 -2.85
N CYS A 66 -11.00 -7.74 -3.59
CA CYS A 66 -11.54 -6.49 -3.07
C CYS A 66 -12.52 -6.72 -1.91
N ASN A 67 -13.39 -7.71 -1.99
CA ASN A 67 -14.32 -8.06 -0.91
C ASN A 67 -13.57 -8.50 0.36
N ALA A 68 -12.48 -9.26 0.22
CA ALA A 68 -11.61 -9.61 1.34
C ALA A 68 -10.96 -8.36 1.98
N VAL A 69 -10.50 -7.38 1.18
CA VAL A 69 -9.99 -6.09 1.69
C VAL A 69 -11.05 -5.34 2.48
N ILE A 70 -12.27 -5.23 1.92
CA ILE A 70 -13.41 -4.54 2.54
C ILE A 70 -13.72 -5.18 3.90
N ALA A 71 -13.88 -6.50 3.94
CA ALA A 71 -14.17 -7.25 5.16
C ALA A 71 -13.05 -7.09 6.21
N THR A 72 -11.79 -7.19 5.79
CA THR A 72 -10.61 -7.00 6.66
C THR A 72 -10.63 -5.63 7.37
N ILE A 73 -10.93 -4.57 6.61
CA ILE A 73 -11.01 -3.21 7.15
C ILE A 73 -12.24 -3.05 8.05
N GLN A 74 -13.39 -3.58 7.67
CA GLN A 74 -14.63 -3.50 8.45
C GLN A 74 -14.54 -4.27 9.78
N MET A 75 -13.80 -5.38 9.81
CA MET A 75 -13.51 -6.13 11.03
C MET A 75 -12.47 -5.44 11.93
N GLY A 76 -11.87 -4.34 11.46
CA GLY A 76 -10.93 -3.55 12.25
C GLY A 76 -9.58 -4.24 12.43
N ILE A 77 -9.20 -5.17 11.54
CA ILE A 77 -7.87 -5.79 11.58
C ILE A 77 -6.84 -4.68 11.29
N PRO A 78 -5.86 -4.45 12.17
CA PRO A 78 -4.87 -3.39 12.01
C PRO A 78 -3.79 -3.80 10.99
N VAL A 79 -4.16 -3.81 9.71
CA VAL A 79 -3.23 -4.09 8.62
C VAL A 79 -2.27 -2.90 8.46
N ALA A 80 -0.97 -3.17 8.42
CA ALA A 80 0.04 -2.15 8.18
C ALA A 80 0.14 -1.78 6.69
N ARG A 81 -0.02 -2.77 5.80
CA ARG A 81 -0.08 -2.59 4.34
C ARG A 81 -0.98 -3.63 3.71
N ILE A 82 -1.80 -3.23 2.74
CA ILE A 82 -2.56 -4.14 1.88
C ILE A 82 -2.49 -3.63 0.45
N GLU A 83 -2.00 -4.46 -0.46
CA GLU A 83 -1.81 -4.11 -1.86
C GLU A 83 -2.50 -5.13 -2.75
N LEU A 84 -3.37 -4.65 -3.64
CA LEU A 84 -4.00 -5.46 -4.67
C LEU A 84 -3.09 -5.51 -5.90
N VAL A 85 -2.88 -6.72 -6.43
CA VAL A 85 -2.12 -6.97 -7.63
C VAL A 85 -2.98 -7.79 -8.59
N ASN A 86 -3.30 -7.26 -9.77
CA ASN A 86 -4.05 -8.00 -10.78
C ASN A 86 -3.18 -9.09 -11.45
N ALA A 87 -3.81 -9.92 -12.28
CA ALA A 87 -3.11 -11.03 -12.96
C ALA A 87 -1.97 -10.54 -13.86
N LEU A 88 -2.18 -9.44 -14.61
CA LEU A 88 -1.19 -8.88 -15.53
C LEU A 88 0.06 -8.36 -14.79
N GLN A 89 -0.15 -7.63 -13.70
CA GLN A 89 0.89 -7.09 -12.84
C GLN A 89 1.61 -8.23 -12.10
N MET A 90 0.90 -9.25 -11.63
CA MET A 90 1.50 -10.41 -10.98
C MET A 90 2.43 -11.17 -11.95
N ARG A 91 2.00 -11.35 -13.20
CA ARG A 91 2.83 -11.93 -14.27
C ARG A 91 4.09 -11.09 -14.54
N ALA A 92 3.94 -9.77 -14.62
CA ALA A 92 5.09 -8.86 -14.79
C ALA A 92 6.10 -9.00 -13.64
N MET A 93 5.61 -8.96 -12.40
CA MET A 93 6.43 -9.09 -11.20
C MET A 93 7.06 -10.48 -11.06
N LYS A 94 6.36 -11.55 -11.45
CA LYS A 94 6.90 -12.91 -11.51
C LYS A 94 8.11 -12.97 -12.44
N ASN A 95 7.98 -12.41 -13.65
CA ASN A 95 9.04 -12.41 -14.66
C ASN A 95 10.24 -11.53 -14.29
N TYR A 96 9.98 -10.34 -13.75
CA TYR A 96 11.01 -9.35 -13.40
C TYR A 96 11.69 -9.66 -12.07
N SER A 97 10.91 -9.86 -11.00
CA SER A 97 11.40 -10.01 -9.62
C SER A 97 11.57 -11.47 -9.18
N LYS A 98 11.30 -12.44 -10.06
CA LYS A 98 11.44 -13.89 -9.78
C LYS A 98 10.63 -14.33 -8.56
N LEU A 99 9.39 -13.84 -8.47
CA LEU A 99 8.43 -14.33 -7.51
C LEU A 99 7.96 -15.73 -7.89
N ASP A 100 7.60 -16.55 -6.91
CA ASP A 100 7.10 -17.91 -7.14
C ASP A 100 5.69 -18.08 -6.57
N TYR A 101 4.79 -17.17 -6.98
CA TYR A 101 3.37 -17.24 -6.65
C TYR A 101 2.55 -17.55 -7.90
N PRO A 102 1.31 -18.05 -7.75
CA PRO A 102 0.38 -18.24 -8.85
C PRO A 102 0.18 -16.95 -9.66
N GLU A 103 -0.01 -17.10 -10.97
CA GLU A 103 -0.47 -15.98 -11.80
C GLU A 103 -1.97 -15.79 -11.58
N GLY A 104 -2.36 -14.62 -11.09
CA GLY A 104 -3.75 -14.29 -10.79
C GLY A 104 -3.85 -13.04 -9.92
N PRO A 105 -5.07 -12.57 -9.64
CA PRO A 105 -5.32 -11.56 -8.61
C PRO A 105 -4.73 -12.00 -7.27
N CYS A 106 -3.98 -11.12 -6.61
CA CYS A 106 -3.33 -11.40 -5.33
C CYS A 106 -3.45 -10.19 -4.40
N LEU A 107 -3.55 -10.48 -3.09
CA LEU A 107 -3.33 -9.49 -2.04
C LEU A 107 -1.97 -9.71 -1.40
N PHE A 108 -1.18 -8.64 -1.28
CA PHE A 108 0.02 -8.62 -0.45
C PHE A 108 -0.32 -7.88 0.83
N VAL A 109 -0.06 -8.50 1.97
CA VAL A 109 -0.41 -7.95 3.29
C VAL A 109 0.79 -7.89 4.20
N GLU A 110 0.82 -6.91 5.11
CA GLU A 110 1.79 -6.82 6.19
C GLU A 110 1.13 -6.38 7.48
N PHE A 111 1.58 -6.95 8.59
CA PHE A 111 1.07 -6.75 9.95
C PHE A 111 2.21 -6.39 10.88
N HIS A 112 1.98 -5.43 11.77
CA HIS A 112 2.98 -4.93 12.73
C HIS A 112 2.42 -5.10 14.15
N GLY A 113 3.23 -5.59 15.08
CA GLY A 113 2.76 -5.80 16.45
C GLY A 113 3.75 -6.54 17.34
N SER A 114 3.22 -7.25 18.32
CA SER A 114 3.94 -8.30 19.05
C SER A 114 3.96 -9.59 18.23
N ASP A 115 4.79 -10.56 18.61
CA ASP A 115 4.83 -11.87 17.93
C ASP A 115 3.45 -12.54 17.89
N ALA A 116 2.71 -12.49 19.01
CA ALA A 116 1.35 -13.01 19.08
C ALA A 116 0.38 -12.18 18.22
N GLY A 117 0.49 -10.84 18.27
CA GLY A 117 -0.43 -9.97 17.55
C GLY A 117 -0.33 -10.12 16.03
N VAL A 118 0.89 -10.24 15.48
CA VAL A 118 1.05 -10.42 14.03
C VAL A 118 0.61 -11.79 13.55
N ALA A 119 0.68 -12.82 14.41
CA ALA A 119 0.16 -14.16 14.11
C ALA A 119 -1.37 -14.15 14.11
N GLU A 120 -1.99 -13.61 15.16
CA GLU A 120 -3.46 -13.49 15.29
C GLU A 120 -4.07 -12.70 14.11
N GLN A 121 -3.45 -11.58 13.73
CA GLN A 121 -3.90 -10.77 12.61
C GLN A 121 -3.78 -11.52 11.27
N ALA A 122 -2.68 -12.25 11.07
CA ALA A 122 -2.47 -13.06 9.87
C ALA A 122 -3.46 -14.23 9.77
N GLU A 123 -3.72 -14.93 10.88
CA GLU A 123 -4.73 -16.00 10.95
C GLU A 123 -6.14 -15.46 10.68
N THR A 124 -6.49 -14.33 11.28
CA THR A 124 -7.81 -13.70 11.07
C THR A 124 -7.97 -13.24 9.63
N PHE A 125 -6.96 -12.63 9.03
CA PHE A 125 -6.97 -12.30 7.61
C PHE A 125 -7.10 -13.54 6.73
N GLY A 126 -6.40 -14.64 7.08
CA GLY A 126 -6.51 -15.91 6.39
C GLY A 126 -7.94 -16.45 6.35
N MET A 127 -8.66 -16.39 7.47
CA MET A 127 -10.09 -16.78 7.54
C MET A 127 -10.96 -15.91 6.64
N ILE A 128 -10.77 -14.58 6.67
CA ILE A 128 -11.52 -13.65 5.80
C ILE A 128 -11.22 -13.94 4.32
N ALA A 129 -9.96 -14.17 3.98
CA ALA A 129 -9.57 -14.50 2.62
C ALA A 129 -10.27 -15.78 2.15
N GLU A 130 -10.27 -16.84 2.97
CA GLU A 130 -10.96 -18.10 2.69
C GLU A 130 -12.48 -17.90 2.51
N GLU A 131 -13.14 -17.14 3.38
CA GLU A 131 -14.57 -16.82 3.28
C GLU A 131 -14.92 -16.09 1.97
N ASN A 132 -13.98 -15.34 1.40
CA ASN A 132 -14.11 -14.63 0.14
C ASN A 132 -13.58 -15.44 -1.06
N GLY A 133 -13.29 -16.74 -0.88
CA GLY A 133 -12.82 -17.64 -1.94
C GLY A 133 -11.33 -17.52 -2.27
N GLY A 134 -10.54 -16.86 -1.42
CA GLY A 134 -9.09 -16.80 -1.52
C GLY A 134 -8.44 -18.18 -1.39
N GLY A 135 -7.32 -18.36 -2.08
CA GLY A 135 -6.49 -19.54 -1.97
C GLY A 135 -5.60 -19.52 -0.72
N PRO A 136 -4.65 -20.46 -0.61
CA PRO A 136 -3.78 -20.57 0.55
C PRO A 136 -3.06 -19.25 0.86
N PHE A 137 -3.26 -18.72 2.07
CA PHE A 137 -2.56 -17.53 2.53
C PHE A 137 -1.16 -17.90 3.02
N LEU A 138 -0.15 -17.52 2.24
CA LEU A 138 1.26 -17.79 2.55
C LEU A 138 1.86 -16.58 3.25
N TRP A 139 2.14 -16.69 4.55
CA TRP A 139 2.70 -15.60 5.34
C TRP A 139 3.95 -16.01 6.10
N THR A 140 4.78 -15.02 6.44
CA THR A 140 6.09 -15.22 7.03
C THR A 140 6.51 -14.03 7.91
N SER A 141 7.18 -14.34 9.02
CA SER A 141 7.89 -13.38 9.88
C SER A 141 9.39 -13.31 9.58
N VAL A 142 9.86 -13.97 8.52
CA VAL A 142 11.26 -13.90 8.04
C VAL A 142 11.50 -12.60 7.26
N ALA A 143 12.48 -11.81 7.67
CA ALA A 143 12.71 -10.46 7.15
C ALA A 143 13.09 -10.44 5.67
N GLU A 144 13.90 -11.41 5.23
CA GLU A 144 14.35 -11.55 3.86
C GLU A 144 13.18 -11.82 2.91
N GLU A 145 12.28 -12.73 3.28
CA GLU A 145 11.10 -13.08 2.48
C GLU A 145 10.14 -11.89 2.34
N ARG A 146 9.90 -11.15 3.43
CA ARG A 146 9.11 -9.90 3.37
C ARG A 146 9.77 -8.86 2.49
N THR A 147 11.10 -8.71 2.61
CA THR A 147 11.86 -7.75 1.79
C THR A 147 11.77 -8.10 0.32
N LYS A 148 11.86 -9.38 -0.04
CA LYS A 148 11.68 -9.86 -1.42
C LYS A 148 10.30 -9.50 -1.96
N LEU A 149 9.24 -9.74 -1.17
CA LEU A 149 7.87 -9.40 -1.55
C LEU A 149 7.68 -7.90 -1.79
N TRP A 150 8.08 -7.08 -0.82
CA TRP A 150 7.90 -5.62 -0.90
C TRP A 150 8.79 -4.97 -1.94
N LYS A 151 10.00 -5.51 -2.16
CA LYS A 151 10.84 -5.07 -3.28
C LYS A 151 10.16 -5.33 -4.62
N ALA A 152 9.55 -6.51 -4.81
CA ALA A 152 8.82 -6.80 -6.04
C ALA A 152 7.64 -5.84 -6.25
N ARG A 153 6.89 -5.51 -5.18
CA ARG A 153 5.79 -4.53 -5.25
C ARG A 153 6.29 -3.12 -5.52
N HIS A 154 7.44 -2.72 -4.97
CA HIS A 154 8.09 -1.44 -5.26
C HIS A 154 8.55 -1.36 -6.72
N ASP A 155 9.06 -2.47 -7.26
CA ASP A 155 9.52 -2.59 -8.64
C ASP A 155 8.37 -2.79 -9.64
N ALA A 156 7.10 -2.78 -9.20
CA ALA A 156 5.93 -3.08 -10.03
C ALA A 156 5.88 -2.25 -11.32
N TYR A 157 6.09 -0.93 -11.24
CA TYR A 157 6.12 -0.05 -12.39
C TYR A 157 7.17 -0.49 -13.43
N TRP A 158 8.40 -0.77 -12.98
CA TRP A 158 9.49 -1.22 -13.84
C TRP A 158 9.21 -2.59 -14.44
N SER A 159 8.61 -3.50 -13.67
CA SER A 159 8.21 -4.82 -14.14
C SER A 159 7.18 -4.72 -15.29
N SER A 160 6.25 -3.78 -15.21
CA SER A 160 5.20 -3.59 -16.22
C SER A 160 5.76 -3.09 -17.55
N LEU A 161 6.84 -2.31 -17.55
CA LEU A 161 7.52 -1.90 -18.79
C LEU A 161 8.12 -3.09 -19.56
N THR A 162 8.43 -4.19 -18.87
CA THR A 162 8.98 -5.39 -19.53
C THR A 162 7.94 -6.17 -20.32
N LEU A 163 6.64 -5.98 -20.04
CA LEU A 163 5.55 -6.60 -20.78
C LEU A 163 5.47 -6.08 -22.22
N ARG A 164 5.93 -4.85 -22.47
CA ARG A 164 5.93 -4.23 -23.80
C ARG A 164 7.22 -3.42 -24.04
N PRO A 165 8.32 -4.09 -24.43
CA PRO A 165 9.60 -3.43 -24.69
C PRO A 165 9.45 -2.27 -25.70
N GLY A 166 10.06 -1.13 -25.38
CA GLY A 166 10.02 0.09 -26.20
C GLY A 166 8.81 1.00 -25.97
N ALA A 167 7.81 0.56 -25.19
CA ALA A 167 6.72 1.42 -24.76
C ALA A 167 7.11 2.29 -23.55
N LYS A 168 6.31 3.34 -23.30
CA LYS A 168 6.38 4.16 -22.08
C LYS A 168 5.22 3.80 -21.17
N GLY A 169 5.47 3.78 -19.87
CA GLY A 169 4.42 3.62 -18.86
C GLY A 169 3.62 4.91 -18.69
N LEU A 170 2.32 4.77 -18.50
CA LEU A 170 1.45 5.83 -18.01
C LEU A 170 0.93 5.38 -16.64
N SER A 171 1.18 6.19 -15.61
CA SER A 171 0.67 5.97 -14.27
C SER A 171 -0.47 6.94 -14.03
N THR A 172 -1.55 6.44 -13.43
CA THR A 172 -2.68 7.24 -12.98
C THR A 172 -2.97 6.88 -11.53
N ASP A 173 -3.60 7.80 -10.80
CA ASP A 173 -4.00 7.60 -9.40
C ASP A 173 -5.42 8.14 -9.22
N VAL A 174 -6.26 7.34 -8.57
CA VAL A 174 -7.67 7.65 -8.32
C VAL A 174 -8.05 7.19 -6.92
N CYS A 175 -8.93 7.97 -6.27
CA CYS A 175 -9.52 7.61 -4.99
C CYS A 175 -11.01 7.37 -5.19
N VAL A 176 -11.50 6.21 -4.74
CA VAL A 176 -12.92 5.83 -4.79
C VAL A 176 -13.40 5.42 -3.40
N PRO A 177 -14.72 5.50 -3.12
CA PRO A 177 -15.28 4.89 -1.91
C PRO A 177 -14.89 3.40 -1.84
N ILE A 178 -14.51 2.93 -0.65
CA ILE A 178 -14.07 1.53 -0.47
C ILE A 178 -15.12 0.52 -0.94
N SER A 179 -16.41 0.83 -0.77
CA SER A 179 -17.54 0.01 -1.24
C SER A 179 -17.68 -0.05 -2.77
N ARG A 180 -16.92 0.75 -3.51
CA ARG A 180 -16.91 0.85 -4.97
C ARG A 180 -15.56 0.42 -5.56
N LEU A 181 -14.62 -0.03 -4.72
CA LEU A 181 -13.27 -0.42 -5.16
C LEU A 181 -13.34 -1.59 -6.15
N ALA A 182 -14.14 -2.62 -5.86
CA ALA A 182 -14.30 -3.78 -6.72
C ALA A 182 -14.77 -3.38 -8.12
N GLU A 183 -15.87 -2.62 -8.19
CA GLU A 183 -16.46 -2.09 -9.42
C GLU A 183 -15.45 -1.28 -10.24
N CYS A 184 -14.78 -0.30 -9.60
CA CYS A 184 -13.79 0.55 -10.25
C CYS A 184 -12.66 -0.28 -10.89
N VAL A 185 -12.14 -1.27 -10.16
CA VAL A 185 -11.03 -2.12 -10.65
C VAL A 185 -11.50 -3.03 -11.78
N THR A 186 -12.69 -3.64 -11.66
CA THR A 186 -13.22 -4.53 -12.71
C THR A 186 -13.60 -3.79 -13.99
N GLU A 187 -14.15 -2.58 -13.90
CA GLU A 187 -14.43 -1.74 -15.06
C GLU A 187 -13.12 -1.31 -15.74
N THR A 188 -12.11 -0.93 -14.95
CA THR A 188 -10.79 -0.57 -15.49
C THR A 188 -10.14 -1.74 -16.26
N GLU A 189 -10.28 -2.98 -15.79
CA GLU A 189 -9.80 -4.15 -16.54
C GLU A 189 -10.55 -4.35 -17.86
N ALA A 190 -11.87 -4.11 -17.88
CA ALA A 190 -12.67 -4.20 -19.10
C ALA A 190 -12.23 -3.13 -20.12
N ASP A 191 -12.05 -1.88 -19.67
CA ASP A 191 -11.58 -0.77 -20.50
C ASP A 191 -10.19 -1.03 -21.10
N ILE A 192 -9.30 -1.73 -20.37
CA ILE A 192 -7.96 -2.08 -20.87
C ILE A 192 -8.02 -3.18 -21.95
N ALA A 193 -9.05 -4.02 -21.93
CA ALA A 193 -9.20 -5.16 -22.85
C ALA A 193 -9.85 -4.79 -24.19
N GLU A 194 -10.55 -3.66 -24.27
CA GLU A 194 -11.12 -3.08 -25.50
C GLU A 194 -10.05 -2.45 -26.41
#